data_AF-A0A1V0PZI3-F1
#
_entry.id   AF-A0A1V0PZI3-F1
#
_cell.length_a   1.000
_cell.length_b   1.000
_cell.length_c   1.000
_cell.angle_alpha   90.00
_cell.angle_beta   90.00
_cell.angle_gamma   90.00
#
_symmetry.space_group_name_H-M   'P 1'
#
loop_
_entity.id
_entity.type
_entity.pdbx_description
1 polymer ?
#
loop_
_entity_poly.entity_id
_entity_poly.type
_entity_poly.pdbx_seq_one_letter_code
_entity_poly.pdbx_strand_id
1 'polypeptide(L)'
;MWNNEIGPIWPKTTEGEVAPLRKFDLKARLPKDVSLVSKPQFTPTFVLLRDGVEVDRLEGYPGEDFFWGLIGNMLKKQPEWADHAETGGHEG
;
A
#
# COMPACT_ATOMS: atom_id res chain seq x y z
N MET A 1 -12.31 -9.60 -5.31
CA MET A 1 -11.18 -9.95 -4.44
C MET A 1 -10.62 -8.66 -3.85
N TRP A 2 -9.34 -8.25 -3.95
CA TRP A 2 -8.82 -7.14 -3.13
C TRP A 2 -9.66 -5.84 -3.09
N ASN A 3 -10.22 -5.39 -4.23
CA ASN A 3 -10.94 -4.12 -4.30
C ASN A 3 -12.26 -4.11 -3.48
N ASN A 4 -12.84 -5.28 -3.24
CA ASN A 4 -14.05 -5.45 -2.43
C ASN A 4 -13.72 -5.76 -0.97
N GLU A 5 -12.58 -6.42 -0.72
CA GLU A 5 -12.13 -6.83 0.61
C GLU A 5 -11.40 -5.68 1.30
N ILE A 6 -10.34 -5.15 0.68
CA ILE A 6 -9.50 -4.11 1.28
C ILE A 6 -9.99 -2.71 0.95
N GLY A 7 -10.41 -2.48 -0.31
CA GLY A 7 -10.71 -1.13 -0.82
C GLY A 7 -11.65 -0.28 0.06
N PRO A 8 -12.78 -0.81 0.55
CA PRO A 8 -13.71 -0.09 1.42
C PRO A 8 -13.24 0.05 2.88
N ILE A 9 -12.30 -0.80 3.31
CA ILE A 9 -11.75 -0.82 4.67
C ILE A 9 -10.60 0.17 4.79
N TRP A 10 -9.68 0.17 3.81
CA TRP A 10 -8.44 0.96 3.80
C TRP A 10 -8.59 2.41 4.30
N PRO A 11 -9.48 3.26 3.78
CA PRO A 11 -9.58 4.66 4.23
C PRO A 11 -10.08 4.84 5.67
N LYS A 12 -10.39 3.75 6.38
CA LYS A 12 -10.84 3.73 7.78
C LYS A 12 -9.77 3.19 8.74
N THR A 13 -8.59 2.86 8.22
CA THR A 13 -7.50 2.28 9.02
C THR A 13 -6.35 3.27 9.13
N THR A 14 -5.50 3.07 10.12
CA THR A 14 -4.25 3.82 10.29
C THR A 14 -3.35 3.68 9.06
N GLU A 15 -3.28 2.50 8.46
CA GLU A 15 -2.53 2.28 7.21
C GLU A 15 -3.02 3.19 6.08
N GLY A 16 -4.34 3.42 5.98
CA GLY A 16 -4.90 4.30 4.96
C GLY A 16 -4.79 5.79 5.28
N GLU A 17 -4.69 6.16 6.55
CA GLU A 17 -4.34 7.52 6.96
C GLU A 17 -2.88 7.85 6.63
N VAL A 18 -1.96 6.93 6.96
CA VAL A 18 -0.51 7.06 6.69
C VAL A 18 -0.22 6.96 5.18
N ALA A 19 -0.87 6.03 4.49
CA ALA A 19 -0.67 5.77 3.07
C ALA A 19 -2.01 5.75 2.29
N PRO A 20 -2.56 6.92 1.91
CA PRO A 20 -3.80 7.01 1.17
C PRO A 20 -3.77 6.24 -0.16
N LEU A 21 -4.79 5.42 -0.40
CA LEU A 21 -4.87 4.57 -1.58
C LEU A 21 -5.18 5.38 -2.86
N ARG A 22 -4.30 5.28 -3.86
CA ARG A 22 -4.56 5.73 -5.23
C ARG A 22 -4.64 4.52 -6.16
N LYS A 23 -5.76 4.36 -6.88
CA LYS A 23 -5.93 3.31 -7.89
C LYS A 23 -5.42 3.81 -9.24
N PHE A 24 -4.68 2.97 -9.94
CA PHE A 24 -4.08 3.30 -11.22
C PHE A 24 -4.20 2.12 -12.20
N ASP A 25 -4.52 2.40 -13.46
CA ASP A 25 -4.52 1.40 -14.52
C ASP A 25 -3.11 1.21 -15.05
N LEU A 26 -2.56 0.00 -14.94
CA LEU A 26 -1.20 -0.35 -15.39
C LEU A 26 -0.95 -0.08 -16.89
N LYS A 27 -2.01 -0.01 -17.71
CA LYS A 27 -1.91 0.30 -19.14
C LYS A 27 -1.86 1.81 -19.42
N ALA A 28 -2.25 2.65 -18.45
CA ALA A 28 -2.22 4.10 -18.59
C ALA A 28 -0.80 4.66 -18.40
N ARG A 29 -0.61 5.92 -18.83
CA ARG A 29 0.63 6.66 -18.57
C ARG A 29 0.71 7.00 -17.08
N LEU A 30 1.82 6.63 -16.45
CA LEU A 30 2.10 6.94 -15.05
C LEU A 30 1.98 8.45 -14.80
N PRO A 31 1.41 8.89 -13.67
CA PRO A 31 1.36 10.31 -13.31
C PRO A 31 2.76 10.92 -13.29
N LYS A 32 2.88 12.20 -13.67
CA LYS A 32 4.19 12.88 -13.80
C LYS A 32 4.93 13.00 -12.46
N ASP A 33 4.18 13.01 -11.36
CA ASP A 33 4.63 13.05 -9.98
C ASP A 33 5.09 11.69 -9.46
N VAL A 34 4.95 10.60 -10.24
CA VAL A 34 5.25 9.25 -9.76
C VAL A 34 6.46 8.67 -10.50
N SER A 35 7.41 8.15 -9.73
CA SER A 35 8.60 7.44 -10.21
C SER A 35 8.63 6.04 -9.62
N LEU A 36 8.47 5.03 -10.47
CA LEU A 36 8.55 3.63 -10.09
C LEU A 36 9.95 3.07 -10.39
N VAL A 37 10.45 2.19 -9.53
CA VAL A 37 11.71 1.46 -9.75
C VAL A 37 11.62 0.61 -11.02
N SER A 38 10.45 0.03 -11.25
CA SER A 38 10.14 -0.71 -12.48
C SER A 38 8.63 -0.75 -12.70
N LYS A 39 8.21 -0.93 -13.96
CA LYS A 39 6.79 -1.12 -14.29
C LYS A 39 6.27 -2.42 -13.65
N PRO A 40 5.15 -2.41 -12.91
CA PRO A 40 4.53 -3.64 -12.40
C PRO A 40 4.21 -4.60 -13.56
N GLN A 41 4.45 -5.90 -13.36
CA GLN A 41 4.18 -6.92 -14.37
C GLN A 41 2.90 -7.72 -14.06
N PHE A 42 2.42 -7.65 -12.82
CA PHE A 42 1.28 -8.39 -12.32
C PHE A 42 0.21 -7.44 -11.78
N THR A 43 -1.03 -7.92 -11.69
CA THR A 43 -2.13 -7.19 -11.06
C THR A 43 -2.89 -8.12 -10.12
N PRO A 44 -3.23 -7.68 -8.90
CA PRO A 44 -2.86 -6.39 -8.31
C PRO A 44 -1.38 -6.32 -7.91
N THR A 45 -0.81 -5.11 -7.96
CA THR A 45 0.46 -4.76 -7.31
C THR A 45 0.20 -3.50 -6.48
N PHE A 46 0.64 -3.52 -5.23
CA PHE A 46 0.55 -2.38 -4.32
C PHE A 46 1.93 -1.75 -4.21
N VAL A 47 2.04 -0.49 -4.58
CA VAL A 47 3.31 0.25 -4.52
C VAL A 47 3.21 1.32 -3.44
N LEU A 48 4.16 1.30 -2.51
CA LEU A 48 4.29 2.34 -1.51
C LEU A 48 5.17 3.46 -2.07
N LEU A 49 4.64 4.68 -2.07
CA LEU A 49 5.32 5.86 -2.55
C LEU A 49 5.62 6.79 -1.37
N ARG A 50 6.80 7.40 -1.37
CA ARG A 50 7.15 8.56 -0.54
C ARG A 50 7.64 9.67 -1.44
N ASP A 51 7.04 10.86 -1.33
CA ASP A 51 7.32 12.01 -2.20
C ASP A 51 7.25 11.66 -3.70
N GLY A 52 6.30 10.79 -4.07
CA GLY A 52 6.12 10.32 -5.44
C GLY A 52 7.12 9.26 -5.90
N VAL A 53 8.09 8.87 -5.08
CA VAL A 53 9.09 7.86 -5.41
C VAL A 53 8.73 6.54 -4.74
N GLU A 54 8.82 5.45 -5.49
CA GLU A 54 8.66 4.10 -4.95
C GLU A 54 9.72 3.76 -3.90
N VAL A 55 9.25 3.31 -2.73
CA VAL A 55 10.11 2.89 -1.60
C VAL A 55 9.96 1.42 -1.24
N ASP A 56 8.81 0.80 -1.54
CA ASP A 56 8.56 -0.63 -1.33
C ASP A 56 7.38 -1.09 -2.21
N ARG A 57 7.24 -2.40 -2.46
CA ARG A 57 6.11 -2.96 -3.23
C ARG A 57 5.68 -4.35 -2.74
N LEU A 58 4.40 -4.65 -2.94
CA LEU A 58 3.80 -5.97 -2.80
C LEU A 58 3.18 -6.41 -4.12
N GLU A 59 3.68 -7.49 -4.71
CA GLU A 59 3.14 -8.06 -5.94
C GLU A 59 2.18 -9.22 -5.66
N GLY A 60 0.95 -9.11 -6.15
CA GLY A 60 -0.11 -10.08 -5.92
C GLY A 60 -0.97 -9.77 -4.70
N TYR A 61 -1.98 -10.61 -4.52
CA TYR A 61 -2.92 -10.56 -3.40
C TYR A 61 -3.32 -11.99 -3.02
N PRO A 62 -2.62 -12.63 -2.06
CA PRO A 62 -2.88 -14.02 -1.66
C PRO A 62 -4.09 -14.16 -0.73
N GLY A 63 -4.56 -13.07 -0.12
CA GLY A 63 -5.68 -13.05 0.83
C GLY A 63 -5.56 -11.88 1.79
N GLU A 64 -6.62 -11.60 2.55
CA GLU A 64 -6.73 -10.46 3.47
C GLU A 64 -5.68 -10.50 4.59
N ASP A 65 -5.59 -11.62 5.33
CA ASP A 65 -4.68 -11.75 6.48
C ASP A 65 -3.21 -11.53 6.08
N PHE A 66 -2.80 -12.13 4.96
CA PHE A 66 -1.46 -11.95 4.41
C PHE A 66 -1.21 -10.51 3.95
N PHE A 67 -2.22 -9.86 3.36
CA PHE A 67 -2.11 -8.49 2.89
C PHE A 67 -1.80 -7.54 4.06
N TRP A 68 -2.55 -7.63 5.16
CA TRP A 68 -2.35 -6.78 6.33
C TRP A 68 -0.97 -6.96 6.95
N GLY A 69 -0.53 -8.21 7.13
CA GLY A 69 0.81 -8.49 7.65
C GLY A 69 1.94 -7.94 6.78
N LEU A 70 1.83 -8.08 5.44
CA LEU A 70 2.86 -7.64 4.51
C LEU A 70 2.92 -6.11 4.39
N ILE A 71 1.77 -5.45 4.22
CA ILE A 71 1.69 -3.98 4.15
C ILE A 71 2.12 -3.35 5.48
N GLY A 72 1.67 -3.88 6.61
CA GLY A 72 2.06 -3.38 7.92
C GLY A 72 3.59 -3.39 8.09
N ASN A 73 4.26 -4.43 7.61
CA ASN A 73 5.72 -4.49 7.60
C ASN A 73 6.38 -3.48 6.64
N MET A 74 5.76 -3.15 5.52
CA MET A 74 6.25 -2.10 4.61
C MET A 74 6.14 -0.72 5.26
N LEU A 75 5.01 -0.43 5.91
CA LEU A 75 4.71 0.84 6.57
C LEU A 75 5.57 1.06 7.82
N LYS A 76 5.80 0.04 8.64
CA LYS A 76 6.67 0.11 9.83
C LYS A 76 8.11 0.57 9.55
N LYS A 77 8.57 0.47 8.30
CA LYS A 77 9.88 0.97 7.87
C LYS A 77 9.88 2.46 7.52
N GLN A 78 8.71 3.09 7.48
CA GLN A 78 8.54 4.49 7.08
C GLN A 78 8.45 5.40 8.30
N PRO A 79 9.04 6.61 8.24
CA PRO A 79 8.97 7.57 9.33
C PRO A 79 7.54 8.01 9.66
N GLU A 80 6.66 8.07 8.66
CA GLU A 80 5.25 8.45 8.82
C GLU A 80 4.45 7.43 9.66
N TRP A 81 4.94 6.19 9.79
CA TRP A 81 4.35 5.19 10.67
C TRP A 81 4.81 5.33 12.13
N ALA A 82 5.97 5.92 12.38
CA ALA A 82 6.59 5.96 13.71
C ALA A 82 5.69 6.64 14.74
N ASP A 83 4.91 7.64 14.32
CA ASP A 83 3.95 8.37 15.17
C ASP A 83 2.74 7.52 15.57
N HIS A 84 2.50 6.39 14.89
CA HIS A 84 1.35 5.50 15.09
C HIS A 84 1.72 4.15 15.74
N ALA A 85 3.01 3.86 15.92
CA ALA A 85 3.50 2.59 16.46
C ALA A 85 3.04 2.31 17.91
N GLU A 86 2.57 3.32 18.64
CA GLU A 86 2.12 3.19 20.03
C GLU A 86 0.65 2.77 20.18
N THR A 87 -0.14 2.79 19.09
CA THR A 87 -1.59 2.51 19.14
C THR A 87 -1.99 1.42 18.14
N GLY A 88 -1.64 0.17 18.46
CA GLY A 88 -2.34 -1.03 17.95
C GLY A 88 -2.25 -1.30 16.45
N GLY A 89 -1.28 -2.15 16.05
CA GLY A 89 -1.44 -2.93 14.82
C GLY A 89 -2.64 -3.86 14.99
N HIS A 90 -3.52 -3.91 14.00
CA HIS A 90 -4.60 -4.90 13.94
C HIS A 90 -3.97 -6.29 13.80
N GLU A 91 -3.64 -6.91 14.95
CA GLU A 91 -3.42 -8.35 15.05
C GLU A 91 -4.80 -9.00 15.03
N GLY A 92 -5.29 -9.27 13.82
CA GLY A 92 -6.44 -10.13 13.55
C GLY A 92 -5.98 -11.39 12.86
#